data_AF-A0AAV1U2N2-F1
#
_entry.id   AF-A0AAV1U2N2-F1
#
_cell.length_a   1.000
_cell.length_b   1.000
_cell.length_c   1.000
_cell.angle_alpha   90.00
_cell.angle_beta   90.00
_cell.angle_gamma   90.00
#
_symmetry.space_group_name_H-M   'P 1'
#
loop_
_entity.id
_entity.type
_entity.pdbx_description
1 polymer ?
#
loop_
_entity_poly.entity_id
_entity_poly.type
_entity_poly.pdbx_seq_one_letter_code
_entity_poly.pdbx_strand_id
1 'polypeptide(L)'
;MTYIRSFALLAGLALSSTDAQGLLPEPDAMVGSYSASRAMTLNEVAFLTTTACHPSLYNADVTIRICFTEFGKVATQDMLGTNYRYEVKGCCVDGNELLGFCRPGVCHTPSDYEVTIYNQESPAMVNVSSIKEIQPKSQ
;
A
#
# COMPACT_ATOMS: atom_id res chain seq x y z
N MET A 1 85.65 23.06 -4.67
CA MET A 1 84.99 22.08 -3.78
C MET A 1 83.50 22.36 -3.81
N THR A 2 82.54 21.44 -3.84
CA THR A 2 82.37 20.03 -4.18
C THR A 2 80.84 19.86 -4.20
N TYR A 3 80.35 19.05 -5.15
CA TYR A 3 79.05 18.35 -5.24
C TYR A 3 78.25 18.22 -3.93
N ILE A 4 76.91 18.14 -3.93
CA ILE A 4 76.14 16.97 -4.42
C ILE A 4 74.69 17.39 -4.74
N ARG A 5 74.18 16.91 -5.88
CA ARG A 5 72.76 16.87 -6.27
C ARG A 5 72.05 15.75 -5.52
N SER A 6 70.82 15.98 -5.04
CA SER A 6 69.91 14.89 -4.66
C SER A 6 68.50 15.19 -5.16
N PHE A 7 68.02 14.29 -6.01
CA PHE A 7 66.66 14.18 -6.50
C PHE A 7 65.83 13.48 -5.42
N ALA A 8 64.63 13.98 -5.15
CA ALA A 8 63.58 13.19 -4.52
C ALA A 8 62.26 13.43 -5.28
N LEU A 9 61.79 12.37 -5.94
CA LEU A 9 60.44 12.25 -6.47
C LEU A 9 59.43 12.33 -5.32
N LEU A 10 58.38 13.13 -5.47
CA LEU A 10 57.15 12.98 -4.72
C LEU A 10 55.99 12.87 -5.70
N ALA A 11 55.35 11.70 -5.62
CA ALA A 11 54.22 11.28 -6.42
C ALA A 11 53.01 12.21 -6.21
N GLY A 12 52.29 12.46 -7.31
CA GLY A 12 51.07 13.26 -7.30
C GLY A 12 49.95 12.58 -6.52
N LEU A 13 49.26 13.38 -5.71
CA LEU A 13 47.92 13.09 -5.22
C LEU A 13 46.99 14.13 -5.84
N ALA A 14 46.22 13.72 -6.84
CA ALA A 14 45.12 14.51 -7.36
C ALA A 14 43.99 14.51 -6.34
N LEU A 15 43.80 15.64 -5.65
CA LEU A 15 42.60 15.92 -4.88
C LEU A 15 41.57 16.52 -5.84
N SER A 16 40.69 15.70 -6.40
CA SER A 16 39.45 16.19 -7.02
C SER A 16 38.45 16.46 -5.89
N SER A 17 38.25 17.74 -5.57
CA SER A 17 37.17 18.21 -4.70
C SER A 17 35.83 17.99 -5.40
N THR A 18 35.09 16.97 -4.99
CA THR A 18 33.66 16.88 -5.29
C THR A 18 32.94 17.77 -4.28
N ASP A 19 32.35 18.87 -4.77
CA ASP A 19 31.44 19.68 -3.98
C ASP A 19 30.26 18.82 -3.51
N ALA A 20 30.25 18.51 -2.22
CA ALA A 20 29.08 17.97 -1.55
C ALA A 20 28.25 19.12 -0.98
N GLN A 21 26.93 18.92 -0.98
CA GLN A 21 25.88 19.68 -0.27
C GLN A 21 25.10 20.71 -1.10
N GLY A 22 24.47 20.21 -2.18
CA GLY A 22 23.15 20.69 -2.56
C GLY A 22 22.09 20.05 -1.66
N LEU A 23 21.71 20.74 -0.58
CA LEU A 23 20.58 20.40 0.26
C LEU A 23 19.30 20.87 -0.46
N LEU A 24 18.61 19.96 -1.16
CA LEU A 24 17.22 20.15 -1.55
C LEU A 24 16.43 18.97 -0.97
N PRO A 25 15.42 19.18 -0.12
CA PRO A 25 14.43 18.14 0.13
C PRO A 25 13.68 17.94 -1.18
N GLU A 26 13.84 16.80 -1.83
CA GLU A 26 12.98 16.41 -2.95
C GLU A 26 11.56 16.23 -2.41
N PRO A 27 10.57 17.05 -2.80
CA PRO A 27 9.18 16.82 -2.46
C PRO A 27 8.54 16.09 -3.64
N ASP A 28 9.07 14.92 -3.98
CA ASP A 28 8.41 13.98 -4.88
C ASP A 28 8.43 12.62 -4.20
N ALA A 29 7.51 12.44 -3.25
CA ALA A 29 7.12 11.12 -2.81
C ALA A 29 6.63 10.38 -4.07
N MET A 30 7.52 9.62 -4.70
CA MET A 30 7.19 8.64 -5.73
C MET A 30 6.01 7.83 -5.19
N VAL A 31 4.83 8.04 -5.77
CA VAL A 31 3.69 7.14 -5.58
C VAL A 31 4.18 5.79 -6.09
N GLY A 32 4.58 4.90 -5.18
CA GLY A 32 5.09 3.60 -5.55
C GLY A 32 4.03 2.87 -6.37
N SER A 33 4.41 2.11 -7.39
CA SER A 33 3.43 1.21 -8.01
C SER A 33 2.99 0.16 -6.99
N TYR A 34 1.77 -0.38 -7.14
CA TYR A 34 1.36 -1.53 -6.34
C TYR A 34 2.34 -2.69 -6.53
N SER A 35 2.58 -3.43 -5.45
CA SER A 35 3.27 -4.71 -5.47
C SER A 35 2.56 -5.70 -6.38
N ALA A 36 3.26 -6.78 -6.75
CA ALA A 36 2.58 -7.93 -7.33
C ALA A 36 1.52 -8.47 -6.34
N SER A 37 0.34 -8.84 -6.87
CA SER A 37 -0.70 -9.46 -6.06
C SER A 37 -0.23 -10.82 -5.55
N ARG A 38 -0.47 -11.10 -4.27
CA ARG A 38 -0.19 -12.39 -3.64
C ARG A 38 -1.35 -12.83 -2.77
N ALA A 39 -1.36 -14.09 -2.35
CA ALA A 39 -2.35 -14.57 -1.39
C ALA A 39 -2.29 -13.76 -0.08
N MET A 40 -3.46 -13.54 0.52
CA MET A 40 -3.56 -12.89 1.84
C MET A 40 -3.02 -13.81 2.94
N THR A 41 -2.33 -13.23 3.91
CA THR A 41 -2.01 -13.87 5.18
C THR A 41 -3.21 -13.81 6.13
N LEU A 42 -3.20 -14.62 7.20
CA LEU A 42 -4.24 -14.57 8.22
C LEU A 42 -4.36 -13.18 8.89
N ASN A 43 -3.24 -12.50 9.12
CA ASN A 43 -3.23 -11.16 9.69
C ASN A 43 -3.88 -10.14 8.76
N GLU A 44 -3.72 -10.30 7.45
CA GLU A 44 -4.34 -9.41 6.45
C GLU A 44 -5.83 -9.67 6.31
N VAL A 45 -6.27 -10.94 6.37
CA VAL A 45 -7.70 -11.26 6.45
C VAL A 45 -8.31 -10.67 7.72
N ALA A 46 -7.63 -10.78 8.87
CA ALA A 46 -8.08 -10.17 10.12
C ALA A 46 -8.12 -8.64 10.02
N PHE A 47 -7.08 -8.00 9.49
CA PHE A 47 -7.04 -6.55 9.31
C PHE A 47 -8.14 -6.04 8.38
N LEU A 48 -8.37 -6.71 7.25
CA LEU A 48 -9.46 -6.39 6.33
C LEU A 48 -10.83 -6.53 7.02
N THR A 49 -11.10 -7.68 7.61
CA THR A 49 -12.43 -7.97 8.19
C THR A 49 -12.74 -7.11 9.39
N THR A 50 -11.75 -6.85 10.26
CA THR A 50 -11.91 -5.95 11.40
C THR A 50 -12.05 -4.50 10.96
N THR A 51 -11.34 -4.04 9.94
CA THR A 51 -11.51 -2.66 9.46
C THR A 51 -12.86 -2.46 8.78
N ALA A 52 -13.21 -3.35 7.85
CA ALA A 52 -14.44 -3.26 7.08
C ALA A 52 -15.72 -3.56 7.89
N CYS A 53 -15.63 -4.13 9.09
CA CYS A 53 -16.80 -4.28 9.97
C CYS A 53 -17.11 -3.02 10.80
N HIS A 54 -16.27 -1.97 10.75
CA HIS A 54 -16.49 -0.71 11.45
C HIS A 54 -16.96 0.38 10.48
N PRO A 55 -18.26 0.74 10.46
CA PRO A 55 -18.78 1.73 9.52
C PRO A 55 -18.14 3.11 9.62
N SER A 56 -17.64 3.48 10.81
CA SER A 56 -16.96 4.76 11.04
C SER A 56 -15.60 4.89 10.35
N LEU A 57 -15.03 3.78 9.85
CA LEU A 57 -13.77 3.77 9.11
C LEU A 57 -13.98 3.91 7.59
N TYR A 58 -15.22 3.98 7.11
CA TYR A 58 -15.49 4.20 5.70
C TYR A 58 -15.38 5.69 5.40
N ASN A 59 -14.58 6.04 4.39
CA ASN A 59 -14.62 7.39 3.85
C ASN A 59 -16.03 7.74 3.37
N ALA A 60 -16.40 9.02 3.45
CA ALA A 60 -17.76 9.49 3.18
C ALA A 60 -18.24 9.20 1.73
N ASP A 61 -17.30 9.09 0.79
CA ASP A 61 -17.55 8.76 -0.62
C ASP A 61 -17.67 7.25 -0.90
N VAL A 62 -17.27 6.40 0.05
CA VAL A 62 -17.45 4.95 -0.07
C VAL A 62 -18.87 4.60 0.35
N THR A 63 -19.76 4.48 -0.62
CA THR A 63 -21.19 4.15 -0.42
C THR A 63 -21.49 2.66 -0.49
N ILE A 64 -20.65 1.89 -1.19
CA ILE A 64 -20.80 0.43 -1.29
C ILE A 64 -20.52 -0.21 0.08
N ARG A 65 -21.40 -1.14 0.46
CA ARG A 65 -21.28 -1.96 1.67
C ARG A 65 -21.30 -3.41 1.24
N ILE A 66 -20.31 -4.20 1.65
CA ILE A 66 -20.23 -5.61 1.28
C ILE A 66 -20.01 -6.48 2.51
N CYS A 67 -20.51 -7.70 2.44
CA CYS A 67 -20.06 -8.80 3.30
C CYS A 67 -19.12 -9.72 2.50
N PHE A 68 -18.20 -10.40 3.17
CA PHE A 68 -17.19 -11.27 2.56
C PHE A 68 -17.57 -12.75 2.62
N THR A 69 -17.34 -13.48 1.54
CA THR A 69 -17.46 -14.94 1.45
C THR A 69 -16.13 -15.64 1.21
N GLU A 70 -15.18 -15.00 0.51
CA GLU A 70 -13.87 -15.57 0.17
C GLU A 70 -12.80 -14.48 0.16
N PHE A 71 -11.57 -14.84 0.57
CA PHE A 71 -10.41 -13.95 0.59
C PHE A 71 -9.37 -14.43 -0.41
N GLY A 72 -9.13 -13.63 -1.46
CA GLY A 72 -8.22 -13.98 -2.54
C GLY A 72 -6.83 -13.39 -2.34
N LYS A 73 -6.60 -12.21 -2.92
CA LYS A 73 -5.27 -11.62 -3.07
C LYS A 73 -5.17 -10.24 -2.44
N VAL A 74 -3.95 -9.85 -2.11
CA VAL A 74 -3.61 -8.49 -1.70
C VAL A 74 -2.42 -7.99 -2.51
N ALA A 75 -2.46 -6.71 -2.86
CA ALA A 75 -1.33 -5.93 -3.33
C ALA A 75 -1.19 -4.68 -2.47
N THR A 76 0.04 -4.25 -2.19
CA THR A 76 0.30 -3.08 -1.35
C THR A 76 0.98 -1.98 -2.15
N GLN A 77 0.76 -0.72 -1.75
CA GLN A 77 1.44 0.45 -2.28
C GLN A 77 1.83 1.35 -1.12
N ASP A 78 3.13 1.59 -0.95
CA ASP A 78 3.65 2.49 0.07
C ASP A 78 3.81 3.90 -0.49
N MET A 79 3.33 4.89 0.26
CA MET A 79 3.44 6.33 0.00
C MET A 79 3.74 7.05 1.33
N LEU A 80 2.84 7.93 1.78
CA LEU A 80 2.84 8.50 3.15
C LEU A 80 2.15 7.59 4.18
N GLY A 81 1.56 6.51 3.70
CA GLY A 81 1.01 5.36 4.41
C GLY A 81 0.93 4.21 3.41
N THR A 82 0.32 3.09 3.79
CA THR A 82 0.16 1.92 2.94
C THR A 82 -1.28 1.80 2.46
N ASN A 83 -1.46 1.75 1.15
CA ASN A 83 -2.70 1.26 0.53
C ASN A 83 -2.63 -0.26 0.43
N TYR A 84 -3.58 -0.95 1.05
CA TYR A 84 -3.81 -2.37 0.86
C TYR A 84 -5.01 -2.55 -0.06
N ARG A 85 -4.76 -3.15 -1.23
CA ARG A 85 -5.80 -3.48 -2.20
C ARG A 85 -6.09 -4.97 -2.14
N TYR A 86 -7.27 -5.31 -1.64
CA TYR A 86 -7.76 -6.66 -1.46
C TYR A 86 -8.70 -7.06 -2.59
N GLU A 87 -8.46 -8.22 -3.19
CA GLU A 87 -9.41 -8.93 -4.05
C GLU A 87 -10.13 -9.99 -3.22
N VAL A 88 -11.45 -9.83 -3.08
CA VAL A 88 -12.34 -10.69 -2.27
C VAL A 88 -13.56 -11.09 -3.06
N LYS A 89 -14.28 -12.11 -2.60
CA LYS A 89 -15.67 -12.34 -3.00
C LYS A 89 -16.63 -11.95 -1.91
N GLY A 90 -17.80 -11.45 -2.32
CA GLY A 90 -18.81 -10.99 -1.39
C GLY A 90 -20.12 -10.62 -2.06
N CYS A 91 -21.04 -10.08 -1.27
CA CYS A 91 -22.28 -9.48 -1.78
C CYS A 91 -22.43 -8.07 -1.24
N CYS A 92 -23.01 -7.19 -2.05
CA CYS A 92 -23.55 -5.92 -1.56
C CYS A 92 -24.64 -6.16 -0.51
N VAL A 93 -24.67 -5.32 0.52
CA VAL A 93 -25.63 -5.39 1.63
C VAL A 93 -26.23 -4.02 1.93
N ASP A 94 -27.51 -3.98 2.29
CA ASP A 94 -28.26 -2.74 2.54
C ASP A 94 -28.15 -2.25 4.00
N GLY A 95 -26.99 -2.47 4.65
CA GLY A 95 -26.85 -2.16 6.07
C GLY A 95 -25.46 -2.40 6.64
N ASN A 96 -25.10 -1.56 7.60
CA ASN A 96 -23.83 -1.61 8.31
C ASN A 96 -23.73 -2.84 9.24
N GLU A 97 -24.86 -3.35 9.71
CA GLU A 97 -24.99 -4.52 10.59
C GLU A 97 -24.69 -5.86 9.90
N LEU A 98 -24.57 -5.82 8.56
CA LEU A 98 -24.26 -6.96 7.70
C LEU A 98 -22.80 -6.96 7.20
N LEU A 99 -22.00 -5.96 7.59
CA LEU A 99 -20.58 -5.88 7.22
C LEU A 99 -19.74 -7.00 7.86
N GLY A 100 -18.56 -7.24 7.29
CA GLY A 100 -17.66 -8.31 7.72
C GLY A 100 -17.98 -9.62 6.99
N PHE A 101 -17.94 -10.76 7.68
CA PHE A 101 -18.28 -12.04 7.06
C PHE A 101 -19.78 -12.13 6.74
N CYS A 102 -20.12 -12.63 5.54
CA CYS A 102 -21.52 -12.85 5.19
C CYS A 102 -22.15 -13.87 6.14
N ARG A 103 -23.29 -13.50 6.72
CA ARG A 103 -24.11 -14.44 7.49
C ARG A 103 -24.77 -15.46 6.54
N PRO A 104 -25.10 -16.67 7.02
CA PRO A 104 -25.82 -17.65 6.21
C PRO A 104 -27.09 -17.07 5.59
N GLY A 105 -27.28 -17.28 4.29
CA GLY A 105 -28.44 -16.79 3.55
C GLY A 105 -28.42 -15.30 3.17
N VAL A 106 -27.37 -14.54 3.50
CA VAL A 106 -27.25 -13.13 3.06
C VAL A 106 -26.70 -13.06 1.63
N CYS A 107 -25.71 -13.88 1.32
CA CYS A 107 -25.02 -13.84 0.02
C CYS A 107 -25.23 -15.15 -0.75
N HIS A 108 -26.04 -15.08 -1.81
CA HIS A 108 -26.37 -16.24 -2.65
C HIS A 108 -25.50 -16.30 -3.92
N THR A 109 -25.22 -15.13 -4.50
CA THR A 109 -24.46 -14.98 -5.75
C THR A 109 -23.32 -13.99 -5.50
N PRO A 110 -22.19 -14.46 -4.96
CA PRO A 110 -21.07 -13.57 -4.67
C PRO A 110 -20.43 -13.05 -5.97
N SER A 111 -20.08 -11.76 -5.96
CA SER A 111 -19.24 -11.11 -6.98
C SER A 111 -17.83 -10.91 -6.45
N ASP A 112 -16.88 -10.69 -7.36
CA ASP A 112 -15.52 -10.26 -7.04
C ASP A 112 -15.50 -8.75 -6.75
N TYR A 113 -14.79 -8.34 -5.70
CA TYR A 113 -14.61 -6.94 -5.31
C TYR A 113 -13.14 -6.61 -5.07
N GLU A 114 -12.79 -5.38 -5.42
CA GLU A 114 -11.58 -4.69 -4.99
C GLU A 114 -11.93 -3.81 -3.79
N VAL A 115 -11.33 -4.08 -2.62
CA VAL A 115 -11.45 -3.26 -1.41
C VAL A 115 -10.10 -2.63 -1.11
N THR A 116 -10.04 -1.31 -1.02
CA THR A 116 -8.83 -0.60 -0.64
C THR A 116 -8.96 -0.07 0.78
N ILE A 117 -7.98 -0.42 1.63
CA ILE A 117 -7.82 0.16 2.96
C ILE A 117 -6.52 0.96 2.97
N TYR A 118 -6.61 2.22 3.39
CA TYR A 118 -5.45 3.04 3.70
C TYR A 118 -5.08 2.89 5.16
N ASN A 119 -3.79 2.74 5.46
CA ASN A 119 -3.25 2.68 6.82
C ASN A 119 -2.02 3.58 6.94
N GLN A 120 -1.97 4.43 7.97
CA GLN A 120 -0.85 5.28 8.31
C GLN A 120 -0.61 5.23 9.81
N GLU A 121 0.66 5.12 10.22
CA GLU A 121 1.02 5.01 11.65
C GLU A 121 1.05 6.36 12.38
N SER A 122 1.41 7.46 11.70
CA SER A 122 1.55 8.77 12.33
C SER A 122 1.26 9.95 11.38
N PRO A 123 0.28 10.83 11.69
CA PRO A 123 -0.80 10.56 12.64
C PRO A 123 -1.56 9.28 12.26
N ALA A 124 -2.00 8.52 13.27
CA ALA A 124 -2.67 7.25 13.04
C ALA A 124 -3.96 7.45 12.25
N MET A 125 -4.07 6.80 11.10
CA MET A 125 -5.25 6.87 10.24
C MET A 125 -5.47 5.53 9.54
N VAL A 126 -6.66 4.97 9.69
CA VAL A 126 -7.10 3.76 8.99
C VAL A 126 -8.47 4.01 8.40
N ASN A 127 -8.62 3.87 7.08
CA ASN A 127 -9.90 4.05 6.41
C ASN A 127 -10.09 3.03 5.29
N VAL A 128 -11.33 2.54 5.13
CA VAL A 128 -11.79 1.96 3.86
C VAL A 128 -11.94 3.10 2.87
N SER A 129 -11.04 3.16 1.88
CA SER A 129 -10.90 4.29 0.96
C SER A 129 -11.55 4.05 -0.40
N SER A 130 -11.80 2.80 -0.77
CA SER A 130 -12.51 2.45 -2.01
C SER A 130 -13.09 1.04 -1.92
N ILE A 131 -14.27 0.84 -2.52
CA ILE A 131 -14.80 -0.49 -2.84
C ILE A 131 -15.32 -0.44 -4.27
N LYS A 132 -14.94 -1.42 -5.09
CA LYS A 132 -15.39 -1.54 -6.49
C LYS A 132 -15.69 -3.00 -6.80
N GLU A 133 -16.80 -3.27 -7.48
CA GLU A 133 -17.05 -4.59 -8.05
C GLU A 133 -16.13 -4.79 -9.26
N ILE A 134 -15.45 -5.94 -9.31
CA ILE A 134 -14.60 -6.32 -10.42
C ILE A 134 -15.52 -6.92 -11.48
N GLN A 135 -15.80 -6.13 -12.52
CA GLN A 135 -16.61 -6.63 -13.63
C GLN A 135 -15.87 -7.77 -14.34
N PRO A 136 -16.53 -8.92 -14.57
CA PRO A 136 -15.94 -9.98 -15.36
C PRO A 136 -15.59 -9.43 -16.75
N LYS A 137 -14.36 -9.69 -17.22
CA LYS A 137 -13.97 -9.32 -18.58
C LYS A 137 -14.95 -9.99 -19.53
N SER A 138 -15.73 -9.19 -20.26
CA SER A 138 -16.54 -9.68 -21.38
C SER A 138 -15.60 -10.38 -22.34
N GLN A 139 -15.84 -11.68 -22.55
CA GLN A 139 -15.11 -12.51 -23.51
C GLN A 139 -15.38 -12.06 -24.94
#